data_AF-A0AAW4YHF3-F1
#
_entry.id   AF-A0AAW4YHF3-F1
#
_cell.length_a   1.000
_cell.length_b   1.000
_cell.length_c   1.000
_cell.angle_alpha   90.00
_cell.angle_beta   90.00
_cell.angle_gamma   90.00
#
_symmetry.space_group_name_H-M   'P 1'
#
loop_
_entity.id
_entity.type
_entity.pdbx_description
1 polymer ?
#
loop_
_entity_poly.entity_id
_entity_poly.type
_entity_poly.pdbx_seq_one_letter_code
_entity_poly.pdbx_strand_id
1 'polypeptide(L)'
;MKTEHILVIRFSAMGDVAMTVPVIQSLAKQYPKLRITVLSRPFARPFFEDLAPNVGFMEADIKEEYKGVKGLNALYRRLIAKQFTAIADLHSVLRSDYLRMRFNLDNFKVAHIDKHRKGKRKLVASNGKKLVQQPTSFQNYADVFAQLGYPIHMDFTSIYGDGKQGDLSILPQEVFGVGENAISLEDKHITEPWIGIAPFAAHEGKIYPIQLMEKVIQRLIHNHPHAHIFLFGGGKDETPVMNDWAEKYPQLINASSHLNGLKQELILISHLHVMVSMDSANMHLASLVNTPVVSIWGATHPYAGFMGWHQDPANAVQLDLPCRPCSIYGNKPCARGDFACMKNISPELVTEKIDSVLNKR
;
A
#
# COMPACT_ATOMS: atom_id res chain seq x y z
N MET A 1 21.57 -31.98 -4.06
CA MET A 1 21.59 -30.68 -3.34
C MET A 1 20.16 -30.35 -2.95
N LYS A 2 19.93 -29.86 -1.73
CA LYS A 2 18.60 -29.41 -1.30
C LYS A 2 18.23 -28.18 -2.14
N THR A 3 17.06 -28.17 -2.80
CA THR A 3 16.58 -26.99 -3.53
C THR A 3 16.49 -25.82 -2.56
N GLU A 4 17.09 -24.69 -2.88
CA GLU A 4 17.04 -23.52 -2.03
C GLU A 4 15.59 -23.01 -1.92
N HIS A 5 15.15 -22.77 -0.69
CA HIS A 5 13.77 -22.40 -0.41
C HIS A 5 13.70 -21.41 0.75
N ILE A 6 13.35 -20.16 0.45
CA ILE A 6 13.23 -19.09 1.44
C ILE A 6 11.78 -18.96 1.91
N LEU A 7 11.59 -18.90 3.22
CA LEU A 7 10.37 -18.42 3.86
C LEU A 7 10.47 -16.90 4.10
N VAL A 8 9.53 -16.13 3.56
CA VAL A 8 9.43 -14.68 3.78
C VAL A 8 8.25 -14.40 4.71
N ILE A 9 8.49 -13.73 5.84
CA ILE A 9 7.46 -13.49 6.86
C ILE A 9 7.08 -11.99 6.88
N ARG A 10 5.82 -11.68 6.55
CA ARG A 10 5.22 -10.34 6.71
C ARG A 10 3.71 -10.45 6.88
N PHE A 11 3.18 -10.17 8.08
CA PHE A 11 1.73 -10.34 8.36
C PHE A 11 0.89 -9.06 8.25
N SER A 12 1.50 -7.88 8.40
CA SER A 12 0.81 -6.58 8.49
C SER A 12 1.79 -5.41 8.38
N ALA A 13 1.35 -4.16 8.20
CA ALA A 13 0.02 -3.76 7.74
C ALA A 13 -0.14 -4.03 6.24
N MET A 14 -1.35 -3.83 5.67
CA MET A 14 -1.62 -4.10 4.25
C MET A 14 -0.64 -3.38 3.32
N GLY A 15 -0.41 -2.08 3.55
CA GLY A 15 0.56 -1.29 2.78
C GLY A 15 1.98 -1.87 2.85
N ASP A 16 2.46 -2.26 4.03
CA ASP A 16 3.79 -2.86 4.15
C ASP A 16 3.90 -4.22 3.44
N VAL A 17 2.83 -5.02 3.44
CA VAL A 17 2.80 -6.30 2.71
C VAL A 17 2.83 -6.03 1.21
N ALA A 18 2.04 -5.06 0.72
CA ALA A 18 2.10 -4.61 -0.66
C ALA A 18 3.51 -4.14 -1.04
N MET A 19 4.19 -3.38 -0.18
CA MET A 19 5.57 -2.94 -0.41
C MET A 19 6.60 -4.07 -0.55
N THR A 20 6.30 -5.30 -0.10
CA THR A 20 7.21 -6.43 -0.34
C THR A 20 7.13 -6.97 -1.77
N VAL A 21 6.04 -6.71 -2.51
CA VAL A 21 5.79 -7.29 -3.84
C VAL A 21 6.88 -6.90 -4.85
N PRO A 22 7.28 -5.62 -5.00
CA PRO A 22 8.35 -5.26 -5.94
C PRO A 22 9.67 -5.98 -5.65
N VAL A 23 9.98 -6.16 -4.36
CA VAL A 23 11.22 -6.79 -3.89
C VAL A 23 11.18 -8.30 -4.16
N ILE A 24 10.06 -8.95 -3.86
CA ILE A 24 9.87 -10.39 -4.05
C ILE A 24 9.82 -10.75 -5.54
N GLN A 25 9.16 -9.94 -6.38
CA GLN A 25 9.18 -10.16 -7.83
C GLN A 25 10.61 -10.01 -8.39
N SER A 26 11.34 -8.96 -7.97
CA SER A 26 12.73 -8.75 -8.40
C SER A 26 13.63 -9.91 -7.98
N LEU A 27 13.49 -10.40 -6.74
CA LEU A 27 14.18 -11.60 -6.26
C LEU A 27 13.84 -12.82 -7.10
N ALA A 28 12.55 -13.04 -7.37
CA ALA A 28 12.06 -14.18 -8.12
C ALA A 28 12.62 -14.22 -9.56
N LYS A 29 12.65 -13.06 -10.23
CA LYS A 29 13.25 -12.88 -11.56
C LYS A 29 14.75 -13.16 -11.58
N GLN A 30 15.49 -12.63 -10.60
CA GLN A 30 16.96 -12.76 -10.55
C GLN A 30 17.42 -14.16 -10.14
N TYR A 31 16.64 -14.86 -9.32
CA TYR A 31 16.98 -16.19 -8.81
C TYR A 31 15.89 -17.20 -9.20
N PRO A 32 15.78 -17.58 -10.49
CA PRO A 32 14.68 -18.43 -10.97
C PRO A 32 14.67 -19.85 -10.38
N LYS A 33 15.81 -20.33 -9.87
CA LYS A 33 15.94 -21.63 -9.20
C LYS A 33 15.58 -21.59 -7.71
N LEU A 34 15.53 -20.39 -7.11
CA LEU A 34 15.19 -20.20 -5.70
C LEU A 34 13.67 -20.30 -5.56
N ARG A 35 13.20 -21.19 -4.67
CA ARG A 35 11.79 -21.21 -4.28
C ARG A 35 11.55 -20.17 -3.20
N ILE A 36 10.47 -19.40 -3.33
CA ILE A 36 10.10 -18.36 -2.38
C ILE A 36 8.70 -18.71 -1.85
N THR A 37 8.51 -18.68 -0.54
CA THR A 37 7.17 -18.78 0.06
C THR A 37 6.91 -17.61 0.96
N VAL A 38 5.89 -16.83 0.64
CA VAL A 38 5.46 -15.68 1.41
C VAL A 38 4.42 -16.13 2.43
N LEU A 39 4.70 -15.89 3.70
CA LEU A 39 3.82 -16.16 4.83
C LEU A 39 3.15 -14.86 5.28
N SER A 40 1.85 -14.76 5.05
CA SER A 40 1.05 -13.59 5.43
C SER A 40 -0.38 -13.97 5.81
N ARG A 41 -1.19 -12.97 6.15
CA ARG A 41 -2.62 -13.15 6.44
C ARG A 41 -3.40 -13.33 5.12
N PRO A 42 -4.60 -13.96 5.15
CA PRO A 42 -5.36 -14.28 3.94
C PRO A 42 -5.61 -13.12 2.97
N PHE A 43 -5.82 -11.90 3.49
CA PHE A 43 -6.04 -10.72 2.65
C PHE A 43 -4.90 -10.43 1.65
N ALA A 44 -3.69 -10.91 1.93
CA ALA A 44 -2.52 -10.63 1.11
C ALA A 44 -2.35 -11.59 -0.07
N ARG A 45 -3.14 -12.66 -0.16
CA ARG A 45 -3.07 -13.64 -1.25
C ARG A 45 -3.07 -12.98 -2.64
N PRO A 46 -3.97 -12.02 -2.95
CA PRO A 46 -4.03 -11.41 -4.28
C PRO A 46 -2.75 -10.68 -4.70
N PHE A 47 -1.86 -10.32 -3.78
CA PHE A 47 -0.58 -9.68 -4.10
C PHE A 47 0.47 -10.64 -4.66
N PHE A 48 0.35 -11.93 -4.37
CA PHE A 48 1.36 -12.95 -4.67
C PHE A 48 0.83 -14.06 -5.58
N GLU A 49 -0.47 -14.07 -5.84
CA GLU A 49 -1.08 -14.96 -6.83
C GLU A 49 -0.49 -14.65 -8.21
N ASP A 50 0.06 -15.67 -8.86
CA ASP A 50 0.69 -15.60 -10.18
C ASP A 50 1.81 -14.53 -10.34
N LEU A 51 2.40 -14.07 -9.23
CA LEU A 51 3.43 -13.02 -9.26
C LEU A 51 4.70 -13.47 -10.01
N ALA A 52 5.11 -14.71 -9.80
CA ALA A 52 6.20 -15.37 -10.53
C ALA A 52 6.14 -16.90 -10.34
N PRO A 53 6.66 -17.72 -11.29
CA PRO A 53 6.54 -19.19 -11.23
C PRO A 53 7.16 -19.85 -9.98
N ASN A 54 8.16 -19.21 -9.38
CA ASN A 54 8.88 -19.68 -8.20
C ASN A 54 8.43 -19.01 -6.88
N VAL A 55 7.35 -18.22 -6.91
CA VAL A 55 6.76 -17.59 -5.73
C VAL A 55 5.48 -18.33 -5.33
N GLY A 56 5.44 -18.81 -4.09
CA GLY A 56 4.25 -19.37 -3.47
C GLY A 56 3.75 -18.52 -2.31
N PHE A 57 2.48 -18.69 -1.96
CA PHE A 57 1.85 -18.01 -0.84
C PHE A 57 1.33 -19.02 0.19
N MET A 58 1.58 -18.75 1.47
CA MET A 58 1.05 -19.52 2.58
C MET A 58 0.28 -18.59 3.53
N GLU A 59 -0.97 -18.93 3.74
CA GLU A 59 -1.84 -18.23 4.68
C GLU A 59 -1.51 -18.61 6.12
N ALA A 60 -1.52 -17.61 6.98
CA ALA A 60 -1.51 -17.77 8.41
C ALA A 60 -2.48 -16.78 9.06
N ASP A 61 -3.58 -17.29 9.60
CA ASP A 61 -4.43 -16.49 10.46
C ASP A 61 -3.86 -16.43 11.88
N ILE A 62 -3.05 -15.41 12.13
CA ILE A 62 -2.43 -15.14 13.43
C ILE A 62 -3.40 -14.54 14.47
N LYS A 63 -4.67 -14.29 14.11
CA LYS A 63 -5.69 -13.76 15.02
C LYS A 63 -6.56 -14.88 15.60
N GLU A 64 -6.99 -15.82 14.76
CA GLU A 64 -7.84 -16.95 15.18
C GLU A 64 -7.04 -18.26 15.25
N GLU A 65 -6.68 -18.87 14.12
CA GLU A 65 -6.05 -20.20 14.04
C GLU A 65 -4.73 -20.31 14.82
N TYR A 66 -3.82 -19.36 14.62
CA TYR A 66 -2.48 -19.36 15.20
C TYR A 66 -2.34 -18.35 16.36
N LYS A 67 -3.40 -18.19 17.14
CA LYS A 67 -3.44 -17.27 18.28
C LYS A 67 -2.55 -17.73 19.43
N GLY A 68 -1.78 -16.78 19.98
CA GLY A 68 -0.93 -17.00 21.15
C GLY A 68 0.24 -17.97 20.90
N VAL A 69 0.94 -18.34 21.97
CA VAL A 69 2.16 -19.16 21.89
C VAL A 69 1.87 -20.58 21.35
N LYS A 70 0.77 -21.21 21.81
CA LYS A 70 0.36 -22.54 21.33
C LYS A 70 0.07 -22.52 19.82
N GLY A 71 -0.67 -21.52 19.36
CA GLY A 71 -0.95 -21.33 17.94
C GLY A 71 0.31 -21.06 17.12
N LEU A 72 1.18 -20.16 17.57
CA LEU A 72 2.46 -19.90 16.89
C LEU A 72 3.37 -21.14 16.84
N ASN A 73 3.37 -21.99 17.87
CA ASN A 73 4.07 -23.28 17.84
C ASN A 73 3.46 -24.27 16.84
N ALA A 74 2.13 -24.30 16.71
CA ALA A 74 1.48 -25.09 15.68
C ALA A 74 1.88 -24.61 14.27
N LEU A 75 1.87 -23.28 14.05
CA LEU A 75 2.35 -22.67 12.81
C LEU A 75 3.81 -23.04 12.53
N TYR A 76 4.68 -22.92 13.53
CA TYR A 76 6.09 -23.28 13.43
C TYR A 76 6.29 -24.72 12.97
N ARG A 77 5.60 -25.69 13.59
CA ARG A 77 5.67 -27.11 13.19
C ARG A 77 5.23 -27.32 11.74
N ARG A 78 4.17 -26.63 11.31
CA ARG A 78 3.70 -26.64 9.91
C ARG A 78 4.75 -26.07 8.95
N LEU A 79 5.48 -25.03 9.36
CA LEU A 79 6.53 -24.41 8.55
C LEU A 79 7.78 -25.30 8.42
N ILE A 80 8.21 -25.97 9.49
CA ILE A 80 9.37 -26.87 9.44
C ILE A 80 9.15 -28.04 8.47
N ALA A 81 7.91 -28.56 8.39
CA ALA A 81 7.56 -29.62 7.45
C ALA A 81 7.77 -29.22 5.97
N LYS A 82 7.87 -27.92 5.65
CA LYS A 82 8.11 -27.42 4.29
C LYS A 82 9.58 -27.35 3.89
N GLN A 83 10.51 -27.74 4.77
CA GLN A 83 11.92 -27.93 4.45
C GLN A 83 12.63 -26.67 3.90
N PHE A 84 12.28 -25.48 4.42
CA PHE A 84 12.99 -24.24 4.11
C PHE A 84 14.49 -24.34 4.37
N THR A 85 15.28 -23.56 3.63
CA THR A 85 16.74 -23.45 3.79
C THR A 85 17.15 -22.15 4.46
N ALA A 86 16.34 -21.09 4.33
CA ALA A 86 16.57 -19.80 4.95
C ALA A 86 15.25 -19.07 5.26
N ILE A 87 15.30 -18.15 6.23
CA ILE A 87 14.14 -17.39 6.72
C ILE A 87 14.43 -15.89 6.61
N ALA A 88 13.55 -15.16 5.94
CA ALA A 88 13.55 -13.70 5.85
C ALA A 88 12.41 -13.12 6.70
N ASP A 89 12.71 -12.62 7.90
CA ASP A 89 11.74 -11.92 8.75
C ASP A 89 11.66 -10.43 8.39
N LEU A 90 10.79 -10.12 7.43
CA LEU A 90 10.51 -8.74 7.00
C LEU A 90 9.56 -8.00 7.95
N HIS A 91 9.09 -8.63 9.02
CA HIS A 91 8.10 -8.04 9.91
C HIS A 91 8.71 -7.51 11.20
N SER A 92 9.57 -8.28 11.89
CA SER A 92 10.22 -7.94 13.17
C SER A 92 9.27 -7.32 14.20
N VAL A 93 8.24 -8.06 14.56
CA VAL A 93 7.27 -7.78 15.64
C VAL A 93 7.13 -9.03 16.52
N LEU A 94 6.57 -8.90 17.73
CA LEU A 94 6.51 -9.98 18.72
C LEU A 94 6.18 -11.39 18.17
N ARG A 95 5.18 -11.50 17.28
CA ARG A 95 4.78 -12.79 16.67
C ARG A 95 5.84 -13.34 15.70
N SER A 96 6.43 -12.49 14.86
CA SER A 96 7.50 -12.91 13.96
C SER A 96 8.82 -13.11 14.71
N ASP A 97 9.09 -12.31 15.74
CA ASP A 97 10.25 -12.45 16.63
C ASP A 97 10.20 -13.81 17.35
N TYR A 98 9.01 -14.26 17.78
CA TYR A 98 8.82 -15.60 18.34
C TYR A 98 9.16 -16.72 17.35
N LEU A 99 8.63 -16.63 16.12
CA LEU A 99 8.96 -17.60 15.07
C LEU A 99 10.45 -17.58 14.74
N ARG A 100 11.05 -16.39 14.62
CA ARG A 100 12.48 -16.19 14.40
C ARG A 100 13.31 -16.86 15.48
N MET A 101 12.97 -16.66 16.75
CA MET A 101 13.64 -17.33 17.87
C MET A 101 13.56 -18.86 17.72
N ARG A 102 12.41 -19.42 17.38
CA ARG A 102 12.25 -20.87 17.15
C ARG A 102 13.09 -21.37 15.97
N PHE A 103 13.15 -20.63 14.86
CA PHE A 103 13.99 -20.98 13.71
C PHE A 103 15.49 -20.91 14.04
N ASN A 104 15.92 -19.93 14.84
CA ASN A 104 17.31 -19.82 15.28
C ASN A 104 17.72 -20.98 16.20
N LEU A 105 16.83 -21.41 17.11
CA LEU A 105 17.08 -22.57 17.99
C LEU A 105 17.25 -23.88 17.21
N ASP A 106 16.58 -23.98 16.06
CA ASP A 106 16.68 -25.13 15.16
C ASP A 106 17.75 -24.90 14.05
N ASN A 107 18.67 -23.94 14.24
CA ASN A 107 19.84 -23.64 13.40
C ASN A 107 19.56 -23.26 11.93
N PHE A 108 18.42 -22.61 11.65
CA PHE A 108 18.15 -22.06 10.32
C PHE A 108 19.00 -20.82 10.05
N LYS A 109 19.32 -20.57 8.76
CA LYS A 109 19.87 -19.27 8.32
C LYS A 109 18.74 -18.23 8.36
N VAL A 110 18.81 -17.27 9.27
CA VAL A 110 17.77 -16.25 9.43
C VAL A 110 18.34 -14.85 9.27
N ALA A 111 17.67 -14.03 8.49
CA ALA A 111 17.88 -12.58 8.41
C ALA A 111 16.57 -11.86 8.75
N HIS A 112 16.69 -10.60 9.17
CA HIS A 112 15.56 -9.80 9.63
C HIS A 112 15.77 -8.32 9.36
N ILE A 113 14.66 -7.61 9.21
CA ILE A 113 14.65 -6.19 8.82
C ILE A 113 15.21 -5.27 9.92
N ASP A 114 16.10 -4.34 9.55
CA ASP A 114 16.36 -3.15 10.36
C ASP A 114 15.27 -2.10 10.12
N LYS A 115 14.55 -1.74 11.19
CA LYS A 115 13.49 -0.73 11.13
C LYS A 115 14.01 0.71 11.27
N HIS A 116 15.32 0.88 11.45
CA HIS A 116 16.00 2.16 11.65
C HIS A 116 15.33 3.04 12.72
N ARG A 117 14.93 2.41 13.83
CA ARG A 117 14.13 3.05 14.90
C ARG A 117 14.81 4.30 15.47
N LYS A 118 16.15 4.30 15.56
CA LYS A 118 16.93 5.45 16.05
C LYS A 118 16.82 6.66 15.14
N GLY A 119 16.93 6.47 13.82
CA GLY A 119 16.79 7.55 12.84
C GLY A 119 15.37 8.08 12.77
N LYS A 120 14.38 7.18 12.71
CA LYS A 120 12.95 7.53 12.81
C LYS A 120 12.62 8.31 14.09
N ARG A 121 13.23 7.97 15.23
CA ARG A 121 13.04 8.73 16.49
C ARG A 121 13.57 10.16 16.39
N LYS A 122 14.70 10.39 15.72
CA LYS A 122 15.26 11.74 15.48
C LYS A 122 14.39 12.55 14.50
N LEU A 123 13.73 11.88 13.56
CA LEU A 123 12.85 12.51 12.57
C LEU A 123 11.63 13.18 13.21
N VAL A 124 11.11 12.60 14.30
CA VAL A 124 9.91 13.08 15.03
C VAL A 124 10.21 13.69 16.40
N ALA A 125 11.48 13.93 16.72
CA ALA A 125 11.85 14.50 18.01
C ALA A 125 11.29 15.93 18.15
N SER A 126 10.84 16.30 19.35
CA SER A 126 10.42 17.67 19.65
C SER A 126 11.63 18.61 19.74
N ASN A 127 12.72 18.15 20.35
CA ASN A 127 13.98 18.88 20.48
C ASN A 127 15.08 18.18 19.67
N GLY A 128 15.89 18.95 18.95
CA GLY A 128 16.97 18.40 18.12
C GLY A 128 16.49 17.53 16.95
N LYS A 129 15.31 17.86 16.40
CA LYS A 129 14.73 17.20 15.22
C LYS A 129 15.73 17.20 14.06
N LYS A 130 15.91 16.04 13.43
CA LYS A 130 16.74 15.91 12.22
C LYS A 130 15.88 15.40 11.06
N LEU A 131 15.55 16.31 10.14
CA LEU A 131 14.78 16.00 8.94
C LEU A 131 15.69 15.36 7.88
N VAL A 132 16.04 14.10 8.10
CA VAL A 132 16.91 13.31 7.20
C VAL A 132 16.14 12.12 6.66
N GLN A 133 16.19 11.94 5.34
CA GLN A 133 15.59 10.80 4.65
C GLN A 133 16.09 9.48 5.26
N GLN A 134 15.15 8.65 5.70
CA GLN A 134 15.43 7.29 6.16
C GLN A 134 15.45 6.33 4.96
N PRO A 135 16.18 5.21 5.05
CA PRO A 135 16.10 4.15 4.05
C PRO A 135 14.66 3.70 3.81
N THR A 136 14.33 3.48 2.53
CA THR A 136 12.97 3.08 2.12
C THR A 136 12.67 1.67 2.62
N SER A 137 11.39 1.35 2.83
CA SER A 137 11.01 -0.04 3.18
C SER A 137 11.50 -1.05 2.13
N PHE A 138 11.50 -0.67 0.84
CA PHE A 138 12.01 -1.51 -0.25
C PHE A 138 13.49 -1.85 -0.07
N GLN A 139 14.34 -0.84 0.23
CA GLN A 139 15.75 -1.07 0.52
C GLN A 139 15.92 -1.96 1.75
N ASN A 140 15.18 -1.67 2.82
CA ASN A 140 15.27 -2.45 4.07
C ASN A 140 14.87 -3.92 3.84
N TYR A 141 13.93 -4.20 2.95
CA TYR A 141 13.58 -5.57 2.56
C TYR A 141 14.67 -6.21 1.69
N ALA A 142 15.21 -5.49 0.71
CA ALA A 142 16.31 -5.97 -0.13
C ALA A 142 17.55 -6.32 0.68
N ASP A 143 17.88 -5.52 1.71
CA ASP A 143 19.01 -5.76 2.61
C ASP A 143 18.86 -7.08 3.38
N VAL A 144 17.64 -7.49 3.74
CA VAL A 144 17.40 -8.79 4.38
C VAL A 144 17.76 -9.94 3.43
N PHE A 145 17.39 -9.83 2.16
CA PHE A 145 17.75 -10.84 1.17
C PHE A 145 19.24 -10.85 0.87
N ALA A 146 19.89 -9.67 0.83
CA ALA A 146 21.34 -9.56 0.69
C ALA A 146 22.08 -10.26 1.86
N GLN A 147 21.62 -10.10 3.10
CA GLN A 147 22.16 -10.84 4.26
C GLN A 147 22.00 -12.36 4.13
N LEU A 148 20.96 -12.83 3.42
CA LEU A 148 20.77 -14.24 3.10
C LEU A 148 21.61 -14.72 1.92
N GLY A 149 22.39 -13.85 1.27
CA GLY A 149 23.22 -14.17 0.10
C GLY A 149 22.53 -13.92 -1.24
N TYR A 150 21.40 -13.20 -1.25
CA TYR A 150 20.63 -12.87 -2.45
C TYR A 150 20.52 -11.34 -2.59
N PRO A 151 21.59 -10.62 -2.97
CA PRO A 151 21.48 -9.20 -3.28
C PRO A 151 20.49 -9.00 -4.44
N ILE A 152 19.66 -7.97 -4.36
CA ILE A 152 18.59 -7.70 -5.34
C ILE A 152 18.86 -6.37 -6.02
N HIS A 153 18.82 -6.36 -7.35
CA HIS A 153 18.56 -5.13 -8.11
C HIS A 153 17.06 -5.00 -8.33
N MET A 154 16.47 -3.88 -7.91
CA MET A 154 15.02 -3.71 -8.00
C MET A 154 14.59 -3.50 -9.46
N ASP A 155 13.74 -4.39 -9.98
CA ASP A 155 13.17 -4.34 -11.32
C ASP A 155 11.69 -4.75 -11.26
N PHE A 156 10.83 -3.76 -11.03
CA PHE A 156 9.38 -3.93 -10.93
C PHE A 156 8.65 -2.74 -11.53
N THR A 157 7.69 -3.04 -12.40
CA THR A 157 6.76 -2.06 -12.99
C THR A 157 5.36 -2.26 -12.44
N SER A 158 4.78 -3.46 -12.65
CA SER A 158 3.41 -3.80 -12.29
C SER A 158 3.28 -5.29 -12.03
N ILE A 159 2.31 -5.68 -11.19
CA ILE A 159 1.91 -7.08 -11.00
C ILE A 159 1.25 -7.68 -12.26
N TYR A 160 0.72 -6.85 -13.17
CA TYR A 160 0.16 -7.31 -14.44
C TYR A 160 1.19 -7.37 -15.58
N GLY A 161 2.42 -6.92 -15.33
CA GLY A 161 3.49 -6.80 -16.33
C GLY A 161 3.54 -5.42 -16.99
N ASP A 162 4.54 -5.22 -17.85
CA ASP A 162 4.83 -3.92 -18.46
C ASP A 162 3.72 -3.52 -19.45
N GLY A 163 3.15 -2.33 -19.25
CA GLY A 163 2.11 -1.77 -20.11
C GLY A 163 0.76 -2.52 -20.07
N LYS A 164 0.59 -3.45 -19.13
CA LYS A 164 -0.64 -4.25 -18.99
C LYS A 164 -1.45 -3.81 -17.78
N GLN A 165 -2.76 -3.94 -17.91
CA GLN A 165 -3.75 -3.66 -16.89
C GLN A 165 -4.54 -4.94 -16.57
N GLY A 166 -5.28 -4.92 -15.46
CA GLY A 166 -6.18 -6.01 -15.10
C GLY A 166 -7.34 -6.13 -16.09
N ASP A 167 -7.93 -7.33 -16.18
CA ASP A 167 -9.10 -7.59 -17.03
C ASP A 167 -10.39 -7.03 -16.38
N LEU A 168 -10.96 -5.98 -16.97
CA LEU A 168 -12.18 -5.32 -16.50
C LEU A 168 -13.42 -6.23 -16.56
N SER A 169 -13.43 -7.29 -17.40
CA SER A 169 -14.57 -8.21 -17.51
C SER A 169 -14.83 -9.01 -16.23
N ILE A 170 -13.84 -9.05 -15.33
CA ILE A 170 -13.93 -9.71 -14.01
C ILE A 170 -14.64 -8.81 -12.99
N LEU A 171 -14.78 -7.51 -13.28
CA LEU A 171 -15.41 -6.56 -12.36
C LEU A 171 -16.96 -6.64 -12.44
N PRO A 172 -17.66 -6.47 -11.30
CA PRO A 172 -19.11 -6.37 -11.29
C PRO A 172 -19.59 -5.16 -12.11
N GLN A 173 -20.65 -5.31 -12.90
CA GLN A 173 -21.14 -4.25 -13.79
C GLN A 173 -21.55 -2.99 -13.02
N GLU A 174 -21.97 -3.14 -11.77
CA GLU A 174 -22.40 -2.05 -10.90
C GLU A 174 -21.28 -1.05 -10.62
N VAL A 175 -20.01 -1.46 -10.70
CA VAL A 175 -18.88 -0.53 -10.52
C VAL A 175 -18.71 0.44 -11.70
N PHE A 176 -19.37 0.14 -12.83
CA PHE A 176 -19.39 1.00 -14.01
C PHE A 176 -20.64 1.89 -14.05
N GLY A 177 -21.43 1.91 -12.97
CA GLY A 177 -22.63 2.76 -12.87
C GLY A 177 -23.84 2.20 -13.63
N VAL A 178 -24.95 2.93 -13.55
CA VAL A 178 -26.21 2.60 -14.22
C VAL A 178 -26.83 3.86 -14.84
N GLY A 179 -27.54 3.71 -15.95
CA GLY A 179 -28.24 4.82 -16.62
C GLY A 179 -27.32 5.70 -17.48
N GLU A 180 -27.64 6.98 -17.60
CA GLU A 180 -26.96 7.93 -18.50
C GLU A 180 -25.49 8.20 -18.13
N ASN A 181 -25.07 7.87 -16.91
CA ASN A 181 -23.68 8.01 -16.43
C ASN A 181 -22.92 6.67 -16.40
N ALA A 182 -23.49 5.61 -16.99
CA ALA A 182 -22.81 4.32 -17.06
C ALA A 182 -21.59 4.38 -17.97
N ILE A 183 -20.52 3.74 -17.55
CA ILE A 183 -19.26 3.67 -18.26
C ILE A 183 -19.36 2.57 -19.31
N SER A 184 -19.35 2.95 -20.59
CA SER A 184 -19.27 1.98 -21.69
C SER A 184 -17.87 1.38 -21.77
N LEU A 185 -17.77 0.06 -21.61
CA LEU A 185 -16.51 -0.69 -21.78
C LEU A 185 -16.26 -1.08 -23.25
N GLU A 186 -17.22 -0.84 -24.14
CA GLU A 186 -17.11 -1.19 -25.56
C GLU A 186 -16.20 -0.23 -26.34
N ASP A 187 -16.04 0.99 -25.83
CA ASP A 187 -15.09 1.97 -26.35
C ASP A 187 -13.67 1.60 -25.90
N LYS A 188 -12.88 1.07 -26.85
CA LYS A 188 -11.48 0.66 -26.63
C LYS A 188 -10.54 1.79 -26.21
N HIS A 189 -11.04 3.03 -26.15
CA HIS A 189 -10.33 4.20 -25.68
C HIS A 189 -11.18 4.91 -24.64
N ILE A 190 -10.87 4.67 -23.36
CA ILE A 190 -11.34 5.51 -22.26
C ILE A 190 -10.71 6.89 -22.47
N THR A 191 -11.44 7.83 -23.08
CA THR A 191 -10.98 9.20 -23.29
C THR A 191 -11.19 10.07 -22.05
N GLU A 192 -12.10 9.65 -21.17
CA GLU A 192 -12.49 10.38 -19.97
C GLU A 192 -11.60 10.01 -18.78
N PRO A 193 -11.14 10.99 -17.96
CA PRO A 193 -10.28 10.69 -16.83
C PRO A 193 -10.97 9.80 -15.79
N TRP A 194 -10.35 8.66 -15.49
CA TRP A 194 -10.71 7.82 -14.34
C TRP A 194 -9.85 8.19 -13.13
N ILE A 195 -10.47 8.69 -12.08
CA ILE A 195 -9.81 9.20 -10.88
C ILE A 195 -10.20 8.34 -9.68
N GLY A 196 -9.23 7.74 -9.00
CA GLY A 196 -9.48 7.08 -7.73
C GLY A 196 -9.28 8.03 -6.57
N ILE A 197 -10.14 7.99 -5.55
CA ILE A 197 -9.98 8.75 -4.31
C ILE A 197 -10.12 7.80 -3.12
N ALA A 198 -9.06 7.68 -2.32
CA ALA A 198 -9.04 7.00 -1.04
C ALA A 198 -8.92 8.04 0.10
N PRO A 199 -10.04 8.59 0.59
CA PRO A 199 -10.03 9.77 1.45
C PRO A 199 -9.70 9.47 2.92
N PHE A 200 -9.56 8.19 3.28
CA PHE A 200 -9.35 7.75 4.66
C PHE A 200 -7.96 7.15 4.90
N ALA A 201 -7.62 7.06 6.18
CA ALA A 201 -6.41 6.43 6.70
C ALA A 201 -6.67 5.91 8.12
N ALA A 202 -5.80 5.03 8.61
CA ALA A 202 -5.97 4.39 9.92
C ALA A 202 -5.89 5.35 11.13
N HIS A 203 -5.39 6.58 10.95
CA HIS A 203 -5.17 7.53 12.05
C HIS A 203 -5.55 8.94 11.64
N GLU A 204 -6.22 9.66 12.54
CA GLU A 204 -6.70 11.04 12.34
C GLU A 204 -5.64 11.98 11.78
N GLY A 205 -4.40 11.92 12.30
CA GLY A 205 -3.30 12.77 11.83
C GLY A 205 -2.85 12.50 10.39
N LYS A 206 -3.40 11.48 9.74
CA LYS A 206 -3.21 11.16 8.31
C LYS A 206 -4.45 11.39 7.46
N ILE A 207 -5.59 11.74 8.05
CA ILE A 207 -6.85 11.93 7.31
C ILE A 207 -6.96 13.41 6.94
N TYR A 208 -7.06 13.70 5.64
CA TYR A 208 -7.41 15.03 5.17
C TYR A 208 -8.87 15.31 5.58
N PRO A 209 -9.20 16.50 6.15
CA PRO A 209 -10.55 16.76 6.63
C PRO A 209 -11.60 16.47 5.56
N ILE A 210 -12.61 15.68 5.92
CA ILE A 210 -13.63 15.18 5.00
C ILE A 210 -14.35 16.32 4.27
N GLN A 211 -14.64 17.42 4.96
CA GLN A 211 -15.26 18.60 4.36
C GLN A 211 -14.35 19.29 3.33
N LEU A 212 -13.03 19.21 3.50
CA LEU A 212 -12.09 19.74 2.51
C LEU A 212 -11.91 18.76 1.34
N MET A 213 -11.95 17.45 1.59
CA MET A 213 -11.94 16.45 0.53
C MET A 213 -13.18 16.55 -0.36
N GLU A 214 -14.36 16.81 0.21
CA GLU A 214 -15.56 17.06 -0.58
C GLU A 214 -15.40 18.31 -1.47
N LYS A 215 -14.73 19.36 -1.00
CA LYS A 215 -14.39 20.52 -1.84
C LYS A 215 -13.42 20.18 -2.98
N VAL A 216 -12.47 19.27 -2.74
CA VAL A 216 -11.61 18.73 -3.81
C VAL A 216 -12.47 18.03 -4.85
N ILE A 217 -13.38 17.15 -4.43
CA ILE A 217 -14.33 16.45 -5.31
C ILE A 217 -15.16 17.44 -6.13
N GLN A 218 -15.77 18.44 -5.50
CA GLN A 218 -16.56 19.46 -6.19
C GLN A 218 -15.75 20.20 -7.27
N ARG A 219 -14.50 20.55 -6.96
CA ARG A 219 -13.59 21.19 -7.91
C ARG A 219 -13.20 20.25 -9.06
N LEU A 220 -12.95 18.97 -8.79
CA LEU A 220 -12.64 17.99 -9.84
C LEU A 220 -13.83 17.80 -10.78
N ILE A 221 -15.04 17.68 -10.25
CA ILE A 221 -16.27 17.61 -11.06
C ILE A 221 -16.44 18.86 -11.92
N HIS A 222 -16.15 20.03 -11.37
CA HIS A 222 -16.23 21.28 -12.12
C HIS A 222 -15.18 21.37 -13.24
N ASN A 223 -13.92 21.00 -12.95
CA ASN A 223 -12.82 21.07 -13.91
C ASN A 223 -12.90 19.97 -14.98
N HIS A 224 -13.43 18.80 -14.61
CA HIS A 224 -13.53 17.61 -15.43
C HIS A 224 -14.95 17.03 -15.35
N PRO A 225 -15.94 17.66 -16.00
CA PRO A 225 -17.35 17.26 -15.89
C PRO A 225 -17.64 15.83 -16.36
N HIS A 226 -16.77 15.31 -17.22
CA HIS A 226 -16.81 13.98 -17.79
C HIS A 226 -15.92 12.97 -17.05
N ALA A 227 -15.23 13.34 -15.96
CA ALA A 227 -14.41 12.38 -15.23
C ALA A 227 -15.27 11.37 -14.45
N HIS A 228 -14.81 10.13 -14.40
CA HIS A 228 -15.36 9.11 -13.51
C HIS A 228 -14.52 9.03 -12.23
N ILE A 229 -15.17 9.19 -11.08
CA ILE A 229 -14.49 9.24 -9.79
C ILE A 229 -14.87 8.02 -8.95
N PHE A 230 -13.90 7.18 -8.64
CA PHE A 230 -14.08 5.95 -7.87
C PHE A 230 -13.61 6.15 -6.43
N LEU A 231 -14.48 5.93 -5.46
CA LEU A 231 -14.14 6.02 -4.04
C LEU A 231 -13.66 4.66 -3.50
N PHE A 232 -12.49 4.69 -2.86
CA PHE A 232 -11.83 3.54 -2.24
C PHE A 232 -11.74 3.71 -0.72
N GLY A 233 -11.79 2.60 0.00
CA GLY A 233 -11.80 2.57 1.46
C GLY A 233 -12.84 1.56 1.92
N GLY A 234 -13.31 1.72 3.14
CA GLY A 234 -14.47 0.97 3.61
C GLY A 234 -14.41 0.66 5.10
N GLY A 235 -15.53 0.11 5.57
CA GLY A 235 -15.74 -0.14 6.98
C GLY A 235 -16.89 0.70 7.52
N LYS A 236 -17.26 0.44 8.77
CA LYS A 236 -18.51 0.93 9.35
C LYS A 236 -18.61 2.46 9.37
N ASP A 237 -17.48 3.15 9.49
CA ASP A 237 -17.43 4.61 9.61
C ASP A 237 -17.13 5.31 8.26
N GLU A 238 -16.46 4.62 7.33
CA GLU A 238 -16.02 5.17 6.04
C GLU A 238 -17.10 5.03 4.95
N THR A 239 -17.76 3.86 4.90
CA THR A 239 -18.75 3.54 3.87
C THR A 239 -19.94 4.52 3.84
N PRO A 240 -20.53 4.95 4.98
CA PRO A 240 -21.64 5.90 4.96
C PRO A 240 -21.29 7.24 4.30
N VAL A 241 -20.08 7.76 4.56
CA VAL A 241 -19.61 9.03 3.97
C VAL A 241 -19.44 8.90 2.45
N MET A 242 -18.88 7.77 1.99
CA MET A 242 -18.71 7.54 0.55
C MET A 242 -20.04 7.32 -0.17
N ASN A 243 -21.01 6.66 0.48
CA ASN A 243 -22.35 6.50 -0.07
C ASN A 243 -23.06 7.86 -0.19
N ASP A 244 -23.00 8.70 0.84
CA ASP A 244 -23.57 10.06 0.80
C ASP A 244 -23.00 10.88 -0.37
N TRP A 245 -21.68 10.83 -0.59
CA TRP A 245 -21.06 11.50 -1.73
C TRP A 245 -21.45 10.90 -3.08
N ALA A 246 -21.54 9.58 -3.21
CA ALA A 246 -21.96 8.91 -4.44
C ALA A 246 -23.44 9.18 -4.77
N GLU A 247 -24.30 9.34 -3.77
CA GLU A 247 -25.70 9.75 -3.96
C GLU A 247 -25.82 11.21 -4.38
N LYS A 248 -24.95 12.08 -3.86
CA LYS A 248 -24.96 13.53 -4.11
C LYS A 248 -24.36 13.93 -5.45
N TYR A 249 -23.36 13.20 -5.93
CA TYR A 249 -22.58 13.55 -7.13
C TYR A 249 -22.63 12.42 -8.15
N PRO A 250 -23.30 12.59 -9.31
CA PRO A 250 -23.49 11.50 -10.29
C PRO A 250 -22.20 10.91 -10.89
N GLN A 251 -21.10 11.67 -10.90
CA GLN A 251 -19.79 11.22 -11.35
C GLN A 251 -19.09 10.26 -10.35
N LEU A 252 -19.59 10.16 -9.12
CA LEU A 252 -18.95 9.39 -8.06
C LEU A 252 -19.56 8.01 -7.93
N ILE A 253 -18.68 7.00 -7.92
CA ILE A 253 -19.04 5.62 -7.66
C ILE A 253 -18.31 5.18 -6.39
N ASN A 254 -19.05 4.69 -5.39
CA ASN A 254 -18.44 4.02 -4.26
C ASN A 254 -18.00 2.60 -4.68
N ALA A 255 -16.81 2.50 -5.26
CA ALA A 255 -16.26 1.24 -5.73
C ALA A 255 -16.17 0.19 -4.61
N SER A 256 -15.89 0.60 -3.37
CA SER A 256 -15.80 -0.33 -2.23
C SER A 256 -17.11 -1.08 -1.93
N SER A 257 -18.26 -0.53 -2.32
CA SER A 257 -19.58 -1.16 -2.14
C SER A 257 -19.89 -2.20 -3.23
N HIS A 258 -19.17 -2.18 -4.35
CA HIS A 258 -19.42 -3.06 -5.49
C HIS A 258 -18.34 -4.12 -5.66
N LEU A 259 -17.08 -3.82 -5.31
CA LEU A 259 -15.96 -4.73 -5.52
C LEU A 259 -15.87 -5.82 -4.44
N ASN A 260 -15.65 -7.06 -4.87
CA ASN A 260 -15.53 -8.25 -4.06
C ASN A 260 -14.07 -8.57 -3.74
N GLY A 261 -13.44 -7.69 -2.96
CA GLY A 261 -12.10 -7.87 -2.41
C GLY A 261 -10.97 -7.34 -3.29
N LEU A 262 -9.75 -7.54 -2.78
CA LEU A 262 -8.57 -6.80 -3.21
C LEU A 262 -8.12 -7.07 -4.65
N LYS A 263 -8.42 -8.26 -5.19
CA LYS A 263 -8.11 -8.59 -6.59
C LYS A 263 -8.84 -7.66 -7.56
N GLN A 264 -10.15 -7.47 -7.34
CA GLN A 264 -10.96 -6.59 -8.15
C GLN A 264 -10.59 -5.11 -7.91
N GLU A 265 -10.22 -4.74 -6.68
CA GLU A 265 -9.71 -3.41 -6.37
C GLU A 265 -8.44 -3.08 -7.18
N LEU A 266 -7.46 -4.00 -7.22
CA LEU A 266 -6.23 -3.83 -8.01
C LEU A 266 -6.50 -3.74 -9.51
N ILE A 267 -7.46 -4.51 -10.03
CA ILE A 267 -7.88 -4.42 -11.43
C ILE A 267 -8.40 -3.01 -11.71
N LEU A 268 -9.37 -2.51 -10.94
CA LEU A 268 -9.92 -1.16 -11.13
C LEU A 268 -8.84 -0.09 -11.00
N ILE A 269 -7.98 -0.20 -9.97
CA ILE A 269 -6.88 0.77 -9.75
C ILE A 269 -5.97 0.83 -10.98
N SER A 270 -5.68 -0.31 -11.63
CA SER A 270 -4.78 -0.33 -12.81
C SER A 270 -5.30 0.45 -14.03
N HIS A 271 -6.60 0.75 -14.07
CA HIS A 271 -7.24 1.55 -15.12
C HIS A 271 -7.34 3.04 -14.77
N LEU A 272 -7.00 3.43 -13.54
CA LEU A 272 -7.03 4.83 -13.15
C LEU A 272 -5.93 5.63 -13.85
N HIS A 273 -6.26 6.88 -14.16
CA HIS A 273 -5.30 7.88 -14.61
C HIS A 273 -4.49 8.42 -13.42
N VAL A 274 -5.13 8.53 -12.26
CA VAL A 274 -4.51 8.98 -11.01
C VAL A 274 -5.27 8.43 -9.80
N MET A 275 -4.52 8.07 -8.77
CA MET A 275 -5.04 7.75 -7.43
C MET A 275 -4.72 8.90 -6.48
N VAL A 276 -5.75 9.48 -5.86
CA VAL A 276 -5.62 10.43 -4.76
C VAL A 276 -5.73 9.64 -3.46
N SER A 277 -4.70 9.66 -2.62
CA SER A 277 -4.74 8.92 -1.36
C SER A 277 -4.11 9.69 -0.22
N MET A 278 -4.47 9.31 1.00
CA MET A 278 -3.66 9.67 2.16
C MET A 278 -2.32 8.91 2.15
N ASP A 279 -1.45 9.17 3.13
CA ASP A 279 -0.36 8.26 3.53
C ASP A 279 -0.92 6.95 4.13
N SER A 280 -1.52 6.13 3.25
CA SER A 280 -2.28 4.92 3.55
C SER A 280 -1.95 3.79 2.57
N ALA A 281 -2.63 2.64 2.73
CA ALA A 281 -2.38 1.45 1.91
C ALA A 281 -2.66 1.68 0.43
N ASN A 282 -3.65 2.50 0.07
CA ASN A 282 -4.06 2.73 -1.33
C ASN A 282 -2.94 3.32 -2.21
N MET A 283 -2.05 4.15 -1.64
CA MET A 283 -0.83 4.59 -2.34
C MET A 283 0.02 3.41 -2.79
N HIS A 284 0.20 2.43 -1.89
CA HIS A 284 0.99 1.24 -2.19
C HIS A 284 0.29 0.31 -3.17
N LEU A 285 -1.04 0.17 -3.07
CA LEU A 285 -1.83 -0.60 -4.04
C LEU A 285 -1.70 -0.02 -5.45
N ALA A 286 -1.87 1.30 -5.60
CA ALA A 286 -1.65 2.00 -6.86
C ALA A 286 -0.22 1.82 -7.39
N SER A 287 0.78 1.81 -6.51
CA SER A 287 2.17 1.54 -6.90
C SER A 287 2.38 0.12 -7.45
N LEU A 288 1.59 -0.88 -7.03
CA LEU A 288 1.69 -2.26 -7.53
C LEU A 288 1.19 -2.41 -8.96
N VAL A 289 0.36 -1.50 -9.43
CA VAL A 289 -0.26 -1.52 -10.76
C VAL A 289 0.15 -0.31 -11.60
N ASN A 290 1.28 0.32 -11.23
CA ASN A 290 1.88 1.46 -11.91
C ASN A 290 0.93 2.66 -12.14
N THR A 291 -0.01 2.86 -11.22
CA THR A 291 -0.92 4.02 -11.24
C THR A 291 -0.24 5.20 -10.54
N PRO A 292 -0.19 6.39 -11.17
CA PRO A 292 0.32 7.61 -10.55
C PRO A 292 -0.50 7.98 -9.30
N VAL A 293 0.20 8.39 -8.23
CA VAL A 293 -0.43 8.76 -6.97
C VAL A 293 -0.21 10.23 -6.65
N VAL A 294 -1.29 10.94 -6.34
CA VAL A 294 -1.25 12.21 -5.59
C VAL A 294 -1.51 11.87 -4.13
N SER A 295 -0.46 11.95 -3.30
CA SER A 295 -0.52 11.54 -1.90
C SER A 295 -0.58 12.74 -0.96
N ILE A 296 -1.52 12.75 -0.01
CA ILE A 296 -1.69 13.84 0.96
C ILE A 296 -1.08 13.46 2.31
N TRP A 297 -0.17 14.30 2.83
CA TRP A 297 0.62 14.01 4.03
C TRP A 297 0.46 15.06 5.13
N GLY A 298 0.00 14.61 6.30
CA GLY A 298 -0.22 15.44 7.48
C GLY A 298 0.86 15.27 8.54
N ALA A 299 0.53 14.58 9.64
CA ALA A 299 1.41 14.37 10.78
C ALA A 299 2.68 13.56 10.48
N THR A 300 2.67 12.83 9.36
CA THR A 300 3.77 12.00 8.83
C THR A 300 4.55 12.71 7.73
N HIS A 301 5.65 12.10 7.27
CA HIS A 301 6.51 12.65 6.22
C HIS A 301 7.08 11.53 5.34
N PRO A 302 7.20 11.73 4.01
CA PRO A 302 7.82 10.77 3.09
C PRO A 302 9.23 10.31 3.53
N TYR A 303 9.96 11.20 4.21
CA TYR A 303 11.30 10.93 4.77
C TYR A 303 11.34 9.78 5.79
N ALA A 304 10.20 9.31 6.28
CA ALA A 304 10.14 8.10 7.08
C ALA A 304 10.42 6.80 6.29
N GLY A 305 10.56 6.90 4.95
CA GLY A 305 10.90 5.79 4.07
C GLY A 305 9.69 5.01 3.54
N PHE A 306 8.49 5.62 3.61
CA PHE A 306 7.21 4.98 3.28
C PHE A 306 6.56 5.50 1.99
N MET A 307 7.28 6.25 1.15
CA MET A 307 6.75 6.64 -0.16
C MET A 307 6.41 5.40 -1.00
N GLY A 308 5.39 5.50 -1.85
CA GLY A 308 5.02 4.44 -2.81
C GLY A 308 6.16 4.08 -3.78
N TRP A 309 6.14 2.86 -4.30
CA TRP A 309 7.14 2.41 -5.27
C TRP A 309 7.04 3.23 -6.56
N HIS A 310 8.17 3.79 -7.01
CA HIS A 310 8.27 4.61 -8.23
C HIS A 310 7.28 5.78 -8.31
N GLN A 311 6.72 6.22 -7.18
CA GLN A 311 5.84 7.38 -7.14
C GLN A 311 6.68 8.66 -7.12
N ASP A 312 6.29 9.63 -7.94
CA ASP A 312 6.97 10.93 -8.04
C ASP A 312 6.81 11.71 -6.72
N PRO A 313 7.91 12.04 -6.00
CA PRO A 313 7.85 12.85 -4.79
C PRO A 313 7.21 14.23 -5.01
N ALA A 314 7.23 14.77 -6.24
CA ALA A 314 6.58 16.03 -6.58
C ALA A 314 5.04 15.96 -6.50
N ASN A 315 4.47 14.75 -6.46
CA ASN A 315 3.04 14.49 -6.28
C ASN A 315 2.63 14.33 -4.80
N ALA A 316 3.56 14.45 -3.86
CA ALA A 316 3.24 14.49 -2.44
C ALA A 316 2.75 15.89 -2.04
N VAL A 317 1.45 16.02 -1.78
CA VAL A 317 0.82 17.23 -1.24
C VAL A 317 1.07 17.29 0.25
N GLN A 318 1.75 18.35 0.68
CA GLN A 318 2.16 18.54 2.07
C GLN A 318 2.50 19.99 2.35
N LEU A 319 2.44 20.38 3.62
CA LEU A 319 2.96 21.66 4.09
C LEU A 319 4.29 21.48 4.82
N ASP A 320 5.14 22.48 4.71
CA ASP A 320 6.33 22.60 5.55
C ASP A 320 5.97 23.30 6.86
N LEU A 321 6.14 22.60 7.97
CA LEU A 321 5.82 23.07 9.31
C LEU A 321 6.90 22.58 10.28
N PRO A 322 7.42 23.42 11.19
CA PRO A 322 8.47 23.01 12.14
C PRO A 322 8.08 21.81 13.02
N CYS A 323 6.79 21.68 13.35
CA CYS A 323 6.28 20.57 14.14
C CYS A 323 6.21 19.23 13.36
N ARG A 324 6.31 19.26 12.03
CA ARG A 324 6.16 18.10 11.15
C ARG A 324 7.52 17.41 10.86
N PRO A 325 7.55 16.08 10.67
CA PRO A 325 6.56 15.15 11.19
C PRO A 325 6.55 15.17 12.72
N CYS A 326 5.37 15.00 13.32
CA CYS A 326 5.22 14.75 14.76
C CYS A 326 4.93 13.28 15.07
N SER A 327 4.69 12.46 14.04
CA SER A 327 4.50 11.01 14.16
C SER A 327 5.07 10.28 12.95
N ILE A 328 5.60 9.08 13.17
CA ILE A 328 6.08 8.21 12.08
C ILE A 328 4.91 7.51 11.39
N TYR A 329 3.88 7.14 12.16
CA TYR A 329 2.74 6.36 11.68
C TYR A 329 1.42 7.12 11.82
N GLY A 330 1.42 8.38 12.26
CA GLY A 330 0.19 9.15 12.53
C GLY A 330 -0.52 8.75 13.83
N ASN A 331 -0.03 7.74 14.56
CA ASN A 331 -0.65 7.20 15.78
C ASN A 331 -0.26 7.94 17.08
N LYS A 332 0.08 9.22 16.98
CA LYS A 332 0.44 10.07 18.12
C LYS A 332 -0.41 11.35 18.06
N PRO A 333 -0.79 11.92 19.22
CA PRO A 333 -1.46 13.21 19.26
C PRO A 333 -0.69 14.27 18.45
N CYS A 334 -1.43 15.19 17.83
CA CYS A 334 -0.83 16.31 17.12
C CYS A 334 0.03 17.15 18.08
N ALA A 335 1.30 17.39 17.74
CA ALA A 335 2.19 18.19 18.58
C ALA A 335 1.72 19.66 18.72
N ARG A 336 1.01 20.19 17.73
CA ARG A 336 0.44 21.55 17.74
C ARG A 336 -1.00 21.59 18.27
N GLY A 337 -1.69 20.45 18.28
CA GLY A 337 -3.07 20.32 18.76
C GLY A 337 -4.17 20.67 17.75
N ASP A 338 -3.84 21.22 16.58
CA ASP A 338 -4.85 21.73 15.63
C ASP A 338 -4.87 21.05 14.26
N PHE A 339 -3.92 20.15 13.99
CA PHE A 339 -3.73 19.48 12.69
C PHE A 339 -3.56 20.45 11.51
N ALA A 340 -2.88 21.59 11.71
CA ALA A 340 -2.64 22.54 10.64
C ALA A 340 -1.93 21.96 9.41
N CYS A 341 -1.11 20.90 9.60
CA CYS A 341 -0.50 20.15 8.50
C CYS A 341 -1.50 19.53 7.53
N MET A 342 -2.75 19.30 7.96
CA MET A 342 -3.85 18.84 7.11
C MET A 342 -4.86 19.95 6.84
N LYS A 343 -5.28 20.70 7.87
CA LYS A 343 -6.36 21.69 7.74
C LYS A 343 -5.99 22.90 6.88
N ASN A 344 -4.71 23.21 6.74
CA ASN A 344 -4.25 24.34 5.94
C ASN A 344 -3.86 23.92 4.50
N ILE A 345 -3.92 22.63 4.16
CA ILE A 345 -3.81 22.20 2.77
C ILE A 345 -5.12 22.63 2.09
N SER A 346 -5.02 23.60 1.19
CA SER A 346 -6.16 24.12 0.44
C SER A 346 -6.64 23.10 -0.61
N PRO A 347 -7.96 22.90 -0.83
CA PRO A 347 -8.46 22.01 -1.88
C PRO A 347 -7.87 22.29 -3.27
N GLU A 348 -7.59 23.56 -3.56
CA GLU A 348 -7.00 24.06 -4.80
C GLU A 348 -5.63 23.42 -5.08
N LEU A 349 -4.76 23.40 -4.07
CA LEU A 349 -3.43 22.77 -4.14
C LEU A 349 -3.52 21.28 -4.48
N VAL A 350 -4.53 20.58 -3.94
CA VAL A 350 -4.76 19.17 -4.23
C VAL A 350 -5.21 19.01 -5.68
N THR A 351 -6.19 19.80 -6.14
CA THR A 351 -6.70 19.73 -7.51
C THR A 351 -5.66 20.11 -8.55
N GLU A 352 -4.87 21.17 -8.32
CA GLU A 352 -3.76 21.55 -9.21
C GLU A 352 -2.75 20.41 -9.38
N LYS A 353 -2.50 19.65 -8.31
CA LYS A 353 -1.60 18.50 -8.38
C LYS A 353 -2.20 17.37 -9.20
N ILE A 354 -3.50 17.11 -9.02
CA ILE A 354 -4.23 16.11 -9.81
C ILE A 354 -4.20 16.48 -11.29
N ASP A 355 -4.54 17.72 -11.62
CA ASP A 355 -4.55 18.25 -13.00
C ASP A 355 -3.15 18.15 -13.63
N SER A 356 -2.10 18.46 -12.87
CA SER A 356 -0.72 18.30 -13.34
C SER A 356 -0.34 16.85 -13.65
N VAL A 357 -0.96 15.86 -12.99
CA VAL A 357 -0.73 14.44 -13.29
C VAL A 357 -1.56 14.00 -14.48
N LEU A 358 -2.82 14.43 -14.57
CA LEU A 358 -3.71 14.13 -15.69
C LEU A 358 -3.14 14.67 -17.01
N ASN A 359 -2.61 15.90 -17.03
CA ASN A 359 -2.06 16.55 -18.23
C ASN A 359 -0.72 15.95 -18.73
N LYS A 360 -0.09 15.02 -17.98
CA LYS A 360 1.15 14.34 -18.40
C LYS A 360 0.90 13.03 -19.15
N ARG A 361 -0.35 12.54 -19.13
CA ARG A 361 -0.79 11.37 -19.92
C ARG A 361 -1.43 11.87 -21.21
#